data_AF-A0A0F9B5D2-F1
#
_entry.id   AF-A0A0F9B5D2-F1
#
_cell.length_a   1.000
_cell.length_b   1.000
_cell.length_c   1.000
_cell.angle_alpha   90.00
_cell.angle_beta   90.00
_cell.angle_gamma   90.00
#
_symmetry.space_group_name_H-M   'P 1'
#
loop_
_entity.id
_entity.type
_entity.pdbx_description
1 polymer ?
#
loop_
_entity_poly.entity_id
_entity_poly.type
_entity_poly.pdbx_seq_one_letter_code
_entity_poly.pdbx_strand_id
1 'polypeptide(L)'
;MTHRAVITRNTVATTDAWNRPDPPTFTALKTVACRAWSKTRKHISDDGKETLVEDLRALFPKDADIQTGDRVTVNDRRGTLIFDSLAVLTVSRKGANVRHSEVVFERHK
;
A
#
# COMPACT_ATOMS: atom_id res chain seq x y z
N MET A 1 14.85 -5.56 7.97
CA MET A 1 13.38 -5.42 7.80
C MET A 1 12.76 -6.76 7.45
N THR A 2 11.61 -7.10 8.07
CA THR A 2 11.02 -8.45 8.15
C THR A 2 10.19 -8.86 6.93
N HIS A 3 9.60 -7.92 6.21
CA HIS A 3 8.71 -8.17 5.07
C HIS A 3 9.31 -7.67 3.75
N ARG A 4 8.65 -8.02 2.65
CA ARG A 4 8.97 -7.60 1.28
C ARG A 4 7.70 -7.04 0.65
N ALA A 5 7.73 -5.76 0.30
CA ALA A 5 6.64 -5.07 -0.38
C ALA A 5 6.94 -4.97 -1.87
N VAL A 6 6.04 -5.48 -2.70
CA VAL A 6 6.02 -5.23 -4.15
C VAL A 6 5.21 -3.97 -4.37
N ILE A 7 5.85 -2.92 -4.87
CA ILE A 7 5.21 -1.64 -5.18
C ILE A 7 4.80 -1.65 -6.65
N THR A 8 3.54 -1.38 -6.94
CA THR A 8 3.00 -1.20 -8.28
C THR A 8 2.46 0.22 -8.45
N ARG A 9 2.67 0.82 -9.61
CA ARG A 9 2.26 2.20 -9.91
C ARG A 9 1.38 2.21 -11.15
N ASN A 10 0.34 3.04 -11.14
CA ASN A 10 -0.48 3.26 -12.32
C ASN A 10 0.35 3.98 -13.39
N THR A 11 0.46 3.38 -14.58
CA THR A 11 1.22 3.94 -15.71
C THR A 11 0.32 4.49 -16.82
N VAL A 12 -1.01 4.34 -16.68
CA VAL A 12 -1.97 4.80 -17.69
C VAL A 12 -2.45 6.20 -17.36
N ALA A 13 -2.15 7.13 -18.27
CA ALA A 13 -2.62 8.51 -18.26
C ALA A 13 -3.27 8.90 -19.61
N THR A 14 -3.63 7.91 -20.43
CA THR A 14 -4.32 8.13 -21.71
C THR A 14 -5.82 8.18 -21.54
N THR A 15 -6.43 8.93 -22.43
CA THR A 15 -7.87 8.99 -22.63
C THR A 15 -8.23 8.28 -23.93
N ASP A 16 -9.37 7.60 -23.95
CA ASP A 16 -9.92 7.01 -25.16
C ASP A 16 -10.33 8.09 -26.19
N ALA A 17 -10.77 7.65 -27.37
CA ALA A 17 -11.23 8.56 -28.44
C ALA A 17 -12.46 9.41 -28.06
N TRP A 18 -13.14 9.07 -26.96
CA TRP A 18 -14.27 9.82 -26.39
C TRP A 18 -13.86 10.63 -25.15
N ASN A 19 -12.56 10.83 -24.93
CA ASN A 19 -11.98 11.56 -23.83
C ASN A 19 -12.32 10.98 -22.44
N ARG A 20 -12.62 9.68 -22.36
CA ARG A 20 -12.80 8.96 -21.11
C ARG A 20 -11.46 8.42 -20.64
N PRO A 21 -11.17 8.46 -19.33
CA PRO A 21 -9.94 7.89 -18.81
C PRO A 21 -9.93 6.37 -19.06
N ASP A 22 -8.82 5.87 -19.62
CA ASP A 22 -8.59 4.44 -19.75
C ASP A 22 -8.53 3.77 -18.37
N PRO A 23 -8.86 2.47 -18.28
CA PRO A 23 -8.74 1.73 -17.03
C PRO A 23 -7.29 1.76 -16.51
N PRO A 24 -7.07 1.94 -15.20
CA PRO A 24 -5.74 2.06 -14.65
C PRO A 24 -4.99 0.74 -14.79
N THR A 25 -3.77 0.79 -15.34
CA THR A 25 -2.89 -0.37 -15.44
C THR A 25 -1.73 -0.20 -14.47
N PHE A 26 -1.59 -1.15 -13.56
CA PHE A 26 -0.57 -1.12 -12.52
C PHE A 26 0.61 -2.00 -12.92
N THR A 27 1.79 -1.39 -12.97
CA THR A 27 3.04 -2.09 -13.30
C THR A 27 3.93 -2.17 -12.07
N ALA A 28 4.56 -3.33 -11.83
CA ALA A 28 5.49 -3.51 -10.72
C ALA A 28 6.77 -2.69 -10.93
N LEU A 29 7.10 -1.84 -9.94
CA LEU A 29 8.30 -1.02 -9.94
C LEU A 29 9.49 -1.76 -9.33
N LYS A 30 9.35 -2.16 -8.07
CA LYS A 30 10.41 -2.83 -7.31
C LYS A 30 9.87 -3.54 -6.07
N THR A 31 10.64 -4.51 -5.61
CA THR A 31 10.45 -5.15 -4.30
C THR A 31 11.33 -4.48 -3.26
N VAL A 32 10.71 -3.91 -2.22
CA VAL A 32 11.40 -3.16 -1.16
C VAL A 32 11.26 -3.88 0.18
N ALA A 33 12.34 -3.90 0.96
CA ALA A 33 12.26 -4.39 2.32
C ALA A 33 11.42 -3.42 3.17
N CYS A 34 10.47 -3.95 3.94
CA CYS A 34 9.58 -3.13 4.77
C CYS A 34 9.25 -3.85 6.09
N ARG A 35 8.57 -3.13 6.97
CA ARG A 35 7.86 -3.73 8.12
C ARG A 35 6.43 -3.20 8.10
N ALA A 36 5.47 -4.08 7.91
CA ALA A 36 4.04 -3.74 7.86
C ALA A 36 3.32 -4.30 9.10
N TRP A 37 2.32 -3.59 9.60
CA TRP A 37 1.49 -4.00 10.73
C TRP A 37 0.10 -3.36 10.67
N SER A 38 -0.85 -3.95 11.39
CA SER A 38 -2.13 -3.31 11.69
C SER A 38 -2.03 -2.63 13.05
N LYS A 39 -2.33 -1.34 13.13
CA LYS A 39 -2.41 -0.59 14.39
C LYS A 39 -3.72 -0.85 15.11
N THR A 40 -4.80 -0.99 14.35
CA THR A 40 -6.13 -1.30 14.86
C THR A 40 -6.80 -2.25 13.90
N ARG A 41 -7.42 -3.31 14.43
CA ARG A 41 -8.22 -4.27 13.68
C ARG A 41 -9.46 -4.57 14.51
N LYS A 42 -10.62 -4.10 14.05
CA LYS A 42 -11.90 -4.31 14.73
C LYS A 42 -12.90 -4.89 13.73
N HIS A 43 -13.40 -6.07 14.05
CA HIS A 43 -14.55 -6.65 13.37
C HIS A 43 -15.82 -6.19 14.09
N ILE A 44 -16.74 -5.61 13.34
CA ILE A 44 -18.04 -5.15 13.83
C ILE A 44 -19.08 -5.92 13.04
N SER A 45 -19.93 -6.67 13.73
CA SER A 45 -21.11 -7.31 13.15
C SER A 45 -22.33 -6.64 13.76
N ASP A 46 -23.23 -6.15 12.91
CA ASP A 46 -24.49 -5.54 13.32
C ASP A 46 -25.60 -5.93 12.34
N ASP A 47 -26.64 -6.56 12.87
CA ASP A 47 -27.84 -6.99 12.12
C ASP A 47 -27.56 -7.62 10.73
N GLY A 48 -26.63 -8.59 10.68
CA GLY A 48 -26.25 -9.30 9.45
C GLY A 48 -25.27 -8.56 8.54
N LYS A 49 -24.84 -7.34 8.90
CA LYS A 49 -23.78 -6.60 8.19
C LYS A 49 -22.46 -6.78 8.93
N GLU A 50 -21.41 -7.11 8.16
CA GLU A 50 -20.05 -7.23 8.69
C GLU A 50 -19.18 -6.07 8.19
N THR A 51 -18.54 -5.38 9.12
CA THR A 51 -17.60 -4.29 8.85
C THR A 51 -16.27 -4.58 9.52
N LEU A 52 -15.20 -4.47 8.74
CA LEU A 52 -13.83 -4.58 9.23
C LEU A 52 -13.18 -3.20 9.21
N VAL A 53 -12.85 -2.68 10.39
CA VAL A 53 -12.10 -1.44 10.56
C VAL A 53 -10.63 -1.79 10.76
N GLU A 54 -9.77 -1.41 9.81
CA GLU A 54 -8.33 -1.66 9.84
C GLU A 54 -7.54 -0.35 9.63
N ASP A 55 -6.62 -0.04 10.55
CA ASP A 55 -5.55 0.97 10.33
C ASP A 55 -4.27 0.20 9.98
N LEU A 56 -3.94 0.17 8.68
CA LEU A 56 -2.76 -0.54 8.16
C LEU A 56 -1.62 0.43 7.93
N ARG A 57 -0.43 0.06 8.40
CA ARG A 57 0.78 0.89 8.31
C ARG A 57 2.01 0.08 7.92
N ALA A 58 3.00 0.76 7.33
CA ALA A 58 4.33 0.20 7.19
C ALA A 58 5.44 1.24 7.33
N LEU A 59 6.63 0.74 7.65
CA LEU A 59 7.88 1.47 7.56
C LEU A 59 8.65 0.99 6.34
N PHE A 60 9.09 1.96 5.54
CA PHE A 60 9.98 1.76 4.40
C PHE A 60 11.31 2.49 4.63
N PRO A 61 12.41 2.05 3.99
CA PRO A 61 13.62 2.86 3.86
C PRO A 61 13.29 4.26 3.33
N LYS A 62 14.03 5.28 3.79
CA LYS A 62 13.80 6.68 3.38
C LYS A 62 13.91 6.89 1.86
N ASP A 63 14.79 6.14 1.22
CA ASP A 63 15.10 6.10 -0.21
C ASP A 63 14.16 5.19 -1.01
N ALA A 64 13.19 4.54 -0.36
CA ALA A 64 12.14 3.84 -1.07
C ALA A 64 11.33 4.83 -1.91
N ASP A 65 11.18 4.51 -3.20
CA ASP A 65 10.29 5.26 -4.09
C ASP A 65 8.88 4.73 -3.85
N ILE A 66 8.20 5.33 -2.89
CA ILE A 66 6.81 5.07 -2.54
C ILE A 66 6.07 6.40 -2.50
N GLN A 67 4.91 6.41 -3.14
CA GLN A 67 4.11 7.62 -3.38
C GLN A 67 2.64 7.32 -3.14
N THR A 68 1.87 8.37 -2.84
CA THR A 68 0.41 8.27 -2.76
C THR A 68 -0.15 7.83 -4.13
N GLY A 69 -1.13 6.92 -4.10
CA GLY A 69 -1.70 6.31 -5.31
C GLY A 69 -0.99 5.05 -5.80
N ASP A 70 0.20 4.74 -5.25
CA ASP A 70 0.82 3.43 -5.47
C ASP A 70 -0.02 2.33 -4.81
N ARG A 71 0.07 1.13 -5.37
CA ARG A 71 -0.47 -0.09 -4.78
C ARG A 71 0.68 -0.96 -4.26
N VAL A 72 0.43 -1.66 -3.16
CA VAL A 72 1.46 -2.44 -2.47
C VAL A 72 0.92 -3.80 -2.07
N THR A 73 1.64 -4.85 -2.47
CA THR A 73 1.45 -6.21 -1.96
C THR A 73 2.60 -6.54 -1.02
N VAL A 74 2.30 -6.98 0.20
CA VAL A 74 3.29 -7.29 1.24
C VAL A 74 3.35 -8.79 1.47
N ASN A 75 4.53 -9.34 1.25
CA ASN A 75 4.86 -10.72 1.55
C ASN A 75 5.85 -10.80 2.71
N ASP A 76 5.93 -11.95 3.37
CA ASP A 76 7.02 -12.26 4.28
C ASP A 76 8.35 -12.44 3.51
N ARG A 77 9.45 -12.73 4.21
CA ARG A 77 10.74 -12.96 3.55
C ARG A 77 10.80 -14.25 2.72
N ARG A 78 9.92 -15.21 2.99
CA ARG A 78 9.84 -16.51 2.29
C ARG A 78 8.85 -16.49 1.12
N GLY A 79 8.12 -15.40 0.91
CA GLY A 79 7.15 -15.21 -0.17
C GLY A 79 5.70 -15.48 0.22
N THR A 80 5.40 -15.74 1.50
CA THR A 80 4.02 -15.88 1.98
C THR A 80 3.31 -14.54 2.00
N LEU A 81 2.13 -14.46 1.37
CA LEU A 81 1.31 -13.26 1.33
C LEU A 81 0.82 -12.87 2.73
N ILE A 82 1.03 -11.61 3.11
CA ILE A 82 0.56 -11.04 4.39
C ILE A 82 -0.56 -10.05 4.14
N PHE A 83 -0.31 -9.07 3.28
CA PHE A 83 -1.30 -8.08 2.86
C PHE A 83 -1.30 -7.98 1.35
N ASP A 84 -2.49 -7.91 0.78
CA ASP A 84 -2.65 -7.75 -0.65
C ASP A 84 -3.33 -6.44 -1.01
N SER A 85 -2.99 -5.93 -2.19
CA SER A 85 -3.68 -4.82 -2.85
C SER A 85 -3.90 -3.60 -1.93
N LEU A 86 -2.88 -3.20 -1.19
CA LEU A 86 -2.94 -2.02 -0.32
C LEU A 86 -2.73 -0.74 -1.13
N ALA A 87 -3.66 0.21 -1.05
CA ALA A 87 -3.50 1.53 -1.64
C ALA A 87 -2.74 2.45 -0.67
N VAL A 88 -1.73 3.15 -1.18
CA VAL A 88 -0.97 4.14 -0.39
C VAL A 88 -1.78 5.43 -0.28
N LEU A 89 -2.25 5.73 0.92
CA LEU A 89 -2.96 6.99 1.22
C LEU A 89 -1.98 8.13 1.50
N THR A 90 -0.99 7.88 2.36
CA THR A 90 -0.09 8.93 2.81
C THR A 90 1.29 8.37 3.11
N VAL A 91 2.32 9.12 2.71
CA VAL A 91 3.72 8.85 3.01
C VAL A 91 4.24 9.95 3.93
N SER A 92 4.41 9.65 5.21
CA SER A 92 5.00 10.54 6.21
C SER A 92 6.52 10.35 6.26
N ARG A 93 7.25 11.37 5.81
CA ARG A 93 8.71 11.44 5.91
C ARG A 93 9.05 12.31 7.13
N LYS A 94 9.36 11.67 8.27
CA LYS A 94 9.77 12.38 9.49
C LYS A 94 11.17 12.98 9.31
N GLY A 95 11.56 13.92 10.19
CA GLY A 95 12.70 14.84 10.05
C GLY A 95 14.06 14.24 9.68
N ALA A 96 15.05 15.09 9.42
CA ALA A 96 16.32 14.74 8.76
C ALA A 96 17.02 13.45 9.27
N ASN A 97 16.97 13.20 10.58
CA ASN A 97 17.63 12.08 11.26
C ASN A 97 16.88 10.75 11.17
N VAL A 98 15.63 10.73 10.67
CA VAL A 98 14.85 9.50 10.53
C VAL A 98 15.20 8.81 9.22
N ARG A 99 15.65 7.55 9.30
CA ARG A 99 16.06 6.72 8.15
C ARG A 99 14.92 5.95 7.47
N HIS A 100 13.68 6.21 7.89
CA HIS A 100 12.50 5.47 7.46
C HIS A 100 11.34 6.43 7.18
N SER A 101 10.49 6.04 6.23
CA SER A 101 9.23 6.69 5.93
C SER A 101 8.09 5.83 6.48
N GLU A 102 7.14 6.46 7.18
CA GLU A 102 5.92 5.80 7.65
C GLU A 102 4.83 5.95 6.59
N VAL A 103 4.19 4.85 6.22
CA VAL A 103 3.17 4.81 5.18
C VAL A 103 1.87 4.31 5.79
N VAL A 104 0.78 5.01 5.48
CA VAL A 104 -0.58 4.64 5.87
C VAL A 104 -1.29 4.10 4.63
N PHE A 105 -1.98 2.98 4.80
CA PHE A 105 -2.66 2.28 3.73
C PHE A 105 -4.16 2.22 3.94
N GLU A 106 -4.85 2.03 2.82
CA GLU A 106 -6.22 1.54 2.75
C GLU A 106 -6.25 0.22 2.01
N ARG A 107 -7.15 -0.69 2.40
CA ARG A 107 -7.35 -1.93 1.67
C ARG A 107 -8.25 -1.65 0.47
N HIS A 108 -7.72 -1.84 -0.75
CA HIS A 108 -8.54 -1.80 -1.94
C HIS A 108 -9.33 -3.12 -2.01
N LYS A 109 -10.66 -3.02 -2.04
CA LYS A 109 -11.54 -4.16 -2.28
C LYS A 109 -11.69 -4.42 -3.78
#